data_AF-A0A965I3T9-F1
#
_entry.id   AF-A0A965I3T9-F1
#
_cell.length_a   1.000
_cell.length_b   1.000
_cell.length_c   1.000
_cell.angle_alpha   90.00
_cell.angle_beta   90.00
_cell.angle_gamma   90.00
#
_symmetry.space_group_name_H-M   'P 1'
#
loop_
_entity.id
_entity.type
_entity.pdbx_description
1 polymer ?
#
loop_
_entity_poly.entity_id
_entity_poly.type
_entity_poly.pdbx_seq_one_letter_code
_entity_poly.pdbx_strand_id
1 'polypeptide(L)'
;SRSLFLKFEDLVETPTVKIREILDFCSIKSSSSVEEIANTTDFKNLKRLENQNGFSEKSSHTDFFRSGRIGQWETEQIDFSKLEASFSNTMELLGYDI
;
A
#
# COMPACT_ATOMS: atom_id res chain seq x y z
N SER A 1 -1.33 17.80 17.05
CA SER A 1 -2.08 16.99 16.07
C SER A 1 -1.74 15.53 16.30
N ARG A 2 -2.71 14.62 16.13
CA ARG A 2 -2.45 13.17 16.14
C ARG A 2 -2.01 12.77 14.73
N SER A 3 -0.95 11.98 14.60
CA SER A 3 -0.46 11.46 13.31
C SER A 3 -0.37 9.95 13.38
N LEU A 4 -0.73 9.26 12.29
CA LEU A 4 -0.55 7.82 12.12
C LEU A 4 0.45 7.60 11.00
N PHE A 5 1.51 6.85 11.29
CA PHE A 5 2.47 6.43 10.29
C PHE A 5 2.16 4.99 9.88
N LEU A 6 2.10 4.74 8.58
CA LEU A 6 1.81 3.43 8.00
C LEU A 6 2.83 3.11 6.92
N LYS A 7 3.36 1.89 6.94
CA LYS A 7 4.16 1.34 5.85
C LYS A 7 3.25 0.64 4.84
N PHE A 8 3.61 0.75 3.56
CA PHE A 8 2.85 0.06 2.51
C PHE A 8 2.93 -1.46 2.67
N GLU A 9 4.10 -1.95 3.05
CA GLU A 9 4.37 -3.37 3.26
C GLU A 9 3.44 -3.94 4.34
N ASP A 10 3.29 -3.24 5.48
CA ASP A 10 2.40 -3.66 6.55
C ASP A 10 0.92 -3.73 6.10
N LEU A 11 0.49 -2.81 5.23
CA LEU A 11 -0.87 -2.78 4.68
C LEU A 11 -1.15 -3.99 3.78
N VAL A 12 -0.11 -4.51 3.12
CA VAL A 12 -0.21 -5.69 2.25
C VAL A 12 -0.10 -6.98 3.06
N GLU A 13 0.82 -7.05 4.02
CA GLU A 13 1.09 -8.27 4.80
C GLU A 13 0.09 -8.49 5.93
N THR A 14 -0.34 -7.41 6.59
CA THR A 14 -1.23 -7.46 7.76
C THR A 14 -2.44 -6.52 7.63
N PRO A 15 -3.21 -6.59 6.53
CA PRO A 15 -4.25 -5.61 6.20
C PRO A 15 -5.28 -5.43 7.32
N THR A 16 -5.74 -6.52 7.94
CA THR A 16 -6.76 -6.45 9.01
C THR A 16 -6.23 -5.78 10.28
N VAL A 17 -4.94 -5.94 10.60
CA VAL A 17 -4.31 -5.26 11.75
C VAL A 17 -4.24 -3.77 11.46
N LYS A 18 -3.75 -3.39 10.28
CA LYS A 18 -3.62 -1.98 9.89
C LYS A 18 -4.96 -1.27 9.69
N ILE A 19 -5.98 -1.97 9.20
CA ILE A 19 -7.34 -1.43 9.15
C ILE A 19 -7.87 -1.13 10.54
N ARG A 20 -7.65 -1.99 11.54
CA ARG A 20 -8.04 -1.70 12.93
C ARG A 20 -7.32 -0.46 13.47
N GLU A 21 -6.01 -0.37 13.26
CA GLU A 21 -5.22 0.82 13.65
C GLU A 21 -5.76 2.11 13.01
N ILE A 22 -6.14 2.06 11.72
CA ILE A 22 -6.74 3.20 11.01
C ILE A 22 -8.11 3.56 11.57
N LEU A 23 -8.99 2.59 11.81
CA LEU A 23 -10.32 2.83 12.38
C LEU A 23 -10.22 3.48 13.77
N ASP A 24 -9.34 2.96 14.62
CA ASP A 24 -9.07 3.49 15.96
C ASP A 24 -8.41 4.87 15.90
N PHE A 25 -7.55 5.11 14.90
CA PHE A 25 -6.95 6.42 14.67
C PHE A 25 -8.00 7.48 14.31
N CYS A 26 -8.91 7.11 13.41
CA CYS A 26 -9.99 7.98 12.92
C CYS A 26 -11.20 8.04 13.87
N SER A 27 -11.22 7.27 14.97
CA SER A 27 -12.38 7.12 15.87
C SER A 27 -13.66 6.65 15.14
N ILE A 28 -13.51 5.81 14.12
CA ILE A 28 -14.62 5.30 13.31
C ILE A 28 -15.10 3.97 13.89
N LYS A 29 -16.39 3.88 14.21
CA LYS A 29 -17.06 2.60 14.48
C LYS A 29 -17.65 2.07 13.19
N SER A 30 -17.02 1.04 12.63
CA SER A 30 -17.50 0.38 11.41
C SER A 30 -18.71 -0.52 11.70
N SER A 31 -19.69 -0.51 10.80
CA SER A 31 -20.76 -1.51 10.75
C SER A 31 -20.33 -2.81 10.08
N SER A 32 -19.31 -2.75 9.23
CA SER A 32 -18.69 -3.90 8.59
C SER A 32 -17.54 -4.46 9.44
N SER A 33 -17.34 -5.77 9.37
CA SER A 33 -16.17 -6.41 9.96
C SER A 33 -14.88 -5.94 9.27
N VAL A 34 -13.77 -6.06 9.98
CA VAL A 34 -12.44 -5.69 9.45
C VAL A 34 -12.07 -6.59 8.27
N GLU A 35 -12.51 -7.84 8.29
CA GLU A 35 -12.31 -8.83 7.25
C GLU A 35 -13.09 -8.48 5.97
N GLU A 36 -14.32 -7.99 6.10
CA GLU A 36 -15.10 -7.48 4.96
C GLU A 36 -14.46 -6.25 4.34
N ILE A 37 -13.97 -5.32 5.19
CA ILE A 37 -13.25 -4.14 4.70
C ILE A 37 -12.00 -4.60 3.94
N ALA A 38 -11.15 -5.43 4.56
CA ALA A 38 -9.93 -5.94 3.93
C ALA A 38 -10.21 -6.62 2.59
N ASN A 39 -11.28 -7.41 2.51
CA ASN A 39 -11.68 -8.06 1.26
C ASN A 39 -12.17 -7.05 0.22
N THR A 40 -13.04 -6.11 0.58
CA THR A 40 -13.57 -5.12 -0.39
C THR A 40 -12.53 -4.13 -0.89
N THR A 41 -11.52 -3.84 -0.07
CA THR A 41 -10.37 -2.98 -0.42
C THR A 41 -9.18 -3.77 -0.95
N ASP A 42 -9.30 -5.09 -1.15
CA ASP A 42 -8.22 -5.91 -1.70
C ASP A 42 -7.87 -5.45 -3.13
N PHE A 43 -6.59 -5.45 -3.44
CA PHE A 43 -6.07 -4.98 -4.73
C PHE A 43 -6.73 -5.71 -5.92
N LYS A 44 -6.92 -7.03 -5.85
CA LYS A 44 -7.52 -7.79 -6.96
C LYS A 44 -8.99 -7.43 -7.14
N ASN A 45 -9.70 -7.18 -6.04
CA ASN A 45 -11.08 -6.75 -6.08
C ASN A 45 -11.23 -5.35 -6.67
N LEU A 46 -10.41 -4.40 -6.22
CA LEU A 46 -10.39 -3.05 -6.78
C LEU A 46 -9.99 -3.05 -8.26
N LYS A 47 -8.97 -3.86 -8.64
CA LYS A 47 -8.57 -4.04 -10.04
C LYS A 47 -9.72 -4.58 -10.90
N ARG A 48 -10.44 -5.58 -10.40
CA ARG A 48 -11.60 -6.14 -11.09
C ARG A 48 -12.69 -5.08 -11.28
N LEU A 49 -12.95 -4.24 -10.27
CA LEU A 49 -13.93 -3.16 -10.36
C LEU A 49 -13.51 -2.09 -11.38
N GLU A 50 -12.23 -1.70 -11.42
CA GLU A 50 -11.68 -0.82 -12.45
C GLU A 50 -11.90 -1.40 -13.85
N ASN A 51 -11.61 -2.69 -14.06
CA ASN A 51 -11.79 -3.33 -15.36
C ASN A 51 -13.26 -3.40 -15.80
N GLN A 52 -14.19 -3.52 -14.84
CA GLN A 52 -15.63 -3.64 -15.12
C GLN A 52 -16.30 -2.27 -15.34
N ASN A 53 -15.96 -1.29 -14.52
CA ASN A 53 -16.69 -0.03 -14.44
C ASN A 53 -15.88 1.16 -14.97
N GLY A 54 -14.60 0.96 -15.28
CA GLY A 54 -13.64 2.04 -15.47
C GLY A 54 -13.24 2.70 -14.14
N PHE A 55 -12.25 3.57 -14.21
CA PHE A 55 -11.81 4.39 -13.09
C PHE A 55 -11.38 5.76 -13.61
N SER A 56 -11.95 6.85 -13.09
CA SER A 56 -11.76 8.20 -13.62
C SER A 56 -10.36 8.74 -13.41
N GLU A 57 -9.66 8.27 -12.38
CA GLU A 57 -8.29 8.68 -12.07
C GLU A 57 -7.24 7.84 -12.81
N LYS A 58 -7.67 6.88 -13.64
CA LYS A 58 -6.73 6.13 -14.48
C LYS A 58 -6.08 7.07 -15.50
N SER A 59 -4.79 6.85 -15.76
CA SER A 59 -4.11 7.59 -16.81
C SER A 59 -4.56 7.11 -18.19
N SER A 60 -4.26 7.87 -19.24
CA SER A 60 -4.50 7.46 -20.63
C SER A 60 -3.66 6.24 -21.05
N HIS A 61 -2.57 5.94 -20.35
CA HIS A 61 -1.57 4.97 -20.79
C HIS A 61 -1.50 3.73 -19.91
N THR A 62 -1.99 3.82 -18.68
CA THR A 62 -1.91 2.73 -17.71
C THR A 62 -3.14 2.72 -16.82
N ASP A 63 -3.54 1.53 -16.43
CA ASP A 63 -4.51 1.36 -15.36
C ASP A 63 -3.99 1.94 -14.04
N PHE A 64 -4.92 2.34 -13.17
CA PHE A 64 -4.62 2.85 -11.84
C PHE A 64 -4.11 1.74 -10.93
N PHE A 65 -4.82 0.61 -10.89
CA PHE A 65 -4.40 -0.55 -10.10
C PHE A 65 -3.40 -1.40 -10.92
N ARG A 66 -2.11 -1.06 -10.91
CA ARG A 66 -1.11 -1.71 -11.80
C ARG A 66 -0.62 -3.09 -11.33
N SER A 67 0.04 -3.20 -10.18
CA SER A 67 0.62 -4.48 -9.72
C SER A 67 0.25 -4.86 -8.28
N GLY A 68 0.16 -3.90 -7.36
CA GLY A 68 -0.25 -4.13 -5.97
C GLY A 68 0.68 -5.08 -5.20
N ARG A 69 1.97 -5.15 -5.56
CA ARG A 69 2.95 -6.09 -4.98
C ARG A 69 4.13 -5.35 -4.34
N ILE A 70 4.62 -5.91 -3.25
CA ILE A 70 5.91 -5.55 -2.64
C ILE A 70 7.04 -6.07 -3.54
N GLY A 71 8.18 -5.37 -3.57
CA GLY A 71 9.41 -5.88 -4.19
C GLY A 71 9.42 -5.96 -5.71
N GLN A 72 8.48 -5.30 -6.42
CA GLN A 72 8.47 -5.35 -7.90
C GLN A 72 9.80 -4.90 -8.52
N TRP A 73 10.47 -3.94 -7.87
CA TRP A 73 11.76 -3.39 -8.31
C TRP A 73 12.89 -4.42 -8.32
N GLU A 74 12.82 -5.52 -7.56
CA GLU A 74 13.86 -6.56 -7.52
C GLU A 74 14.03 -7.27 -8.87
N THR A 75 12.97 -7.30 -9.67
CA THR A 75 13.01 -7.91 -11.02
C THR A 75 13.55 -6.96 -12.08
N GLU A 76 13.76 -5.68 -11.73
CA GLU A 76 14.33 -4.68 -12.62
C GLU A 76 15.86 -4.78 -12.60
N GLN A 77 16.50 -4.80 -13.77
CA GLN A 77 17.96 -4.80 -13.88
C GLN A 77 18.52 -3.36 -13.70
N ILE A 78 18.27 -2.77 -12.53
CA ILE A 78 18.67 -1.40 -12.18
C ILE A 78 19.70 -1.45 -11.06
N ASP A 79 20.76 -0.65 -11.19
CA ASP A 79 21.73 -0.44 -10.13
C ASP A 79 21.21 0.61 -9.12
N PHE A 80 20.89 0.15 -7.91
CA PHE A 80 20.39 1.00 -6.82
C PHE A 80 21.48 1.53 -5.89
N SER A 81 22.76 1.17 -6.08
CA SER A 81 23.84 1.48 -5.14
C SER A 81 23.97 2.98 -4.84
N LYS A 82 23.76 3.84 -5.85
CA LYS A 82 23.79 5.30 -5.67
C LYS A 82 22.60 5.81 -4.85
N LEU A 83 21.43 5.21 -5.03
CA LEU A 83 20.23 5.55 -4.30
C LEU A 83 20.39 5.13 -2.84
N GLU A 84 20.78 3.89 -2.58
CA GLU A 84 21.03 3.35 -1.24
C GLU A 84 22.07 4.20 -0.50
N ALA A 85 23.19 4.54 -1.14
CA ALA A 85 24.20 5.42 -0.53
C ALA A 85 23.62 6.80 -0.14
N SER A 86 22.78 7.38 -1.01
CA SER A 86 22.20 8.72 -0.79
C SER A 86 21.10 8.74 0.26
N PHE A 87 20.38 7.62 0.46
CA PHE A 87 19.20 7.53 1.30
C PHE A 87 19.35 6.60 2.51
N SER A 88 20.53 6.00 2.70
CA SER A 88 20.87 5.06 3.79
C SER A 88 20.37 5.50 5.17
N ASN A 89 20.71 6.72 5.59
CA ASN A 89 20.27 7.26 6.89
C ASN A 89 18.74 7.27 7.05
N THR A 90 18.01 7.57 5.96
CA THR A 90 16.54 7.59 5.97
C THR A 90 15.99 6.17 6.00
N MET A 91 16.59 5.24 5.26
CA MET A 91 16.20 3.82 5.25
C MET A 91 16.37 3.19 6.63
N GLU A 92 17.52 3.42 7.28
CA GLU A 92 17.79 2.94 8.64
C GLU A 92 16.81 3.56 9.65
N LEU A 93 16.58 4.87 9.60
CA LEU A 93 15.61 5.56 10.47
C LEU A 93 14.20 4.97 10.33
N LEU A 94 13.82 4.56 9.12
CA LEU A 94 12.53 3.96 8.83
C LEU A 94 12.51 2.44 9.05
N GLY A 95 13.63 1.83 9.42
CA GLY A 95 13.78 0.40 9.69
C GLY A 95 13.69 -0.47 8.44
N TYR A 96 14.27 -0.02 7.33
CA TYR A 96 14.54 -0.84 6.15
C TYR A 96 15.97 -1.39 6.23
N ASP A 97 16.15 -2.65 5.81
CA ASP A 97 17.48 -3.25 5.67
C ASP A 97 18.19 -2.64 4.45
N ILE A 98 19.50 -2.39 4.57
CA ILE A 98 20.39 -1.81 3.55
C ILE A 98 21.47 -2.84 3.20
#